data_AF-A0A957WW87-F1
#
_entry.id   AF-A0A957WW87-F1
#
_cell.length_a   1.000
_cell.length_b   1.000
_cell.length_c   1.000
_cell.angle_alpha   90.00
_cell.angle_beta   90.00
_cell.angle_gamma   90.00
#
_symmetry.space_group_name_H-M   'P 1'
#
loop_
_entity.id
_entity.type
_entity.pdbx_description
1 polymer ?
#
loop_
_entity_poly.entity_id
_entity_poly.type
_entity_poly.pdbx_seq_one_letter_code
_entity_poly.pdbx_strand_id
1 'polypeptide(L)' 'MGSERWIQKLYGMVGLLLSTLLLTSCAGRMVAQAKYEPLEASSFFVDGKSARDLVPNTVAQGQNWMDPLLETGLEDG' A
#
# COMPACT_ATOMS: atom_id res chain seq x y z
N MET A 1 -7.85 57.91 -2.59
CA MET A 1 -7.09 56.88 -3.33
C MET A 1 -6.10 56.21 -2.40
N GLY A 2 -6.49 55.14 -1.71
CA GLY A 2 -5.62 54.46 -0.73
C GLY A 2 -6.19 53.14 -0.21
N SER A 3 -7.51 53.06 -0.10
CA SER A 3 -8.24 51.84 0.30
C SER A 3 -8.19 50.72 -0.77
N GLU A 4 -8.15 51.07 -2.05
CA GLU A 4 -8.17 50.12 -3.17
C GLU A 4 -6.90 49.25 -3.24
N ARG A 5 -5.74 49.80 -2.84
CA ARG A 5 -4.45 49.10 -2.87
C ARG A 5 -4.35 47.99 -1.83
N TRP A 6 -4.99 48.15 -0.68
CA TRP A 6 -5.03 47.11 0.35
C TRP A 6 -5.96 45.96 -0.06
N ILE A 7 -7.09 46.28 -0.71
CA ILE A 7 -8.02 45.31 -1.26
C ILE A 7 -7.36 44.46 -2.35
N GLN A 8 -6.58 45.07 -3.25
CA GLN A 8 -5.82 44.32 -4.27
C GLN A 8 -4.77 43.38 -3.69
N LYS A 9 -4.03 43.82 -2.67
CA LYS A 9 -3.07 42.95 -1.97
C LYS A 9 -3.76 41.79 -1.26
N LEU A 10 -4.95 42.02 -0.69
CA LEU A 10 -5.75 40.99 -0.06
C LEU A 10 -6.20 39.94 -1.08
N TYR A 11 -6.70 40.35 -2.25
CA TYR A 11 -7.05 39.41 -3.32
C TYR A 11 -5.86 38.61 -3.84
N GLY A 12 -4.70 39.26 -4.03
CA GLY A 12 -3.49 38.56 -4.44
C GLY A 12 -3.02 37.53 -3.41
N MET A 13 -3.11 37.87 -2.12
CA MET A 13 -2.75 36.98 -1.02
C MET A 13 -3.72 35.80 -0.91
N VAL A 14 -5.03 36.03 -1.03
CA VAL A 14 -6.07 34.99 -1.05
C VAL A 14 -5.91 34.07 -2.26
N GLY A 15 -5.64 34.63 -3.45
CA GLY A 15 -5.41 33.84 -4.65
C GLY A 15 -4.17 32.95 -4.54
N LEU A 16 -3.08 33.47 -3.98
CA LEU A 16 -1.87 32.69 -3.72
C LEU A 16 -2.13 31.57 -2.69
N LEU A 17 -2.84 31.88 -1.60
CA LEU A 17 -3.21 30.90 -0.57
C LEU A 17 -4.06 29.76 -1.16
N LEU A 18 -5.07 30.11 -1.97
CA LEU A 18 -5.94 29.14 -2.62
C LEU A 18 -5.16 28.24 -3.60
N SER A 19 -4.23 28.83 -4.37
CA SER A 19 -3.37 28.09 -5.28
C SER A 19 -2.49 27.07 -4.54
N THR A 20 -1.91 27.44 -3.41
CA THR A 20 -1.09 26.50 -2.61
C THR A 20 -1.91 25.36 -2.00
N LEU A 21 -3.18 25.59 -1.69
CA LEU A 21 -4.09 24.59 -1.12
C LEU A 21 -4.47 23.50 -2.14
N LEU A 22 -4.52 23.86 -3.43
CA LEU A 22 -4.86 22.93 -4.52
C LEU A 22 -3.75 21.89 -4.80
N LEU A 23 -2.51 22.16 -4.37
CA LEU A 23 -1.38 21.25 -4.58
C LEU A 23 -1.27 20.14 -3.50
N THR A 24 -2.10 20.14 -2.45
CA THR A 24 -1.94 19.22 -1.30
C THR A 24 -2.57 17.82 -1.51
N SER A 25 -2.82 17.39 -2.75
CA SER A 25 -3.37 16.07 -3.06
C SER A 25 -2.29 14.98 -2.94
N CYS A 26 -2.02 14.53 -1.72
CA CYS A 26 -0.93 13.59 -1.42
C CYS A 26 -1.31 12.10 -1.57
N ALA A 27 -2.58 11.73 -1.35
CA ALA A 27 -3.02 10.34 -1.39
C ALA A 27 -4.44 10.23 -1.96
N GLY A 28 -4.59 9.45 -3.03
CA GLY A 28 -5.87 9.22 -3.71
C GLY A 28 -6.67 8.03 -3.15
N ARG A 29 -7.78 7.71 -3.82
CA ARG A 29 -8.74 6.66 -3.42
C ARG A 29 -8.22 5.22 -3.55
N MET A 30 -7.00 5.03 -4.06
CA MET A 30 -6.38 3.71 -4.28
C MET A 30 -5.14 3.47 -3.42
N VAL A 31 -4.90 4.33 -2.42
CA VAL A 31 -3.82 4.11 -1.45
C VAL A 31 -4.18 2.97 -0.50
N ALA A 32 -5.40 2.96 0.03
CA ALA A 32 -5.97 1.81 0.72
C ALA A 32 -6.88 1.06 -0.27
N GLN A 33 -6.43 -0.09 -0.76
CA GLN A 33 -7.18 -0.90 -1.71
C GLN A 33 -8.04 -1.92 -0.97
N ALA A 34 -9.15 -2.34 -1.59
CA ALA A 34 -10.00 -3.39 -1.04
C ALA A 34 -9.43 -4.80 -1.30
N LYS A 35 -8.16 -5.00 -0.98
CA LYS A 35 -7.42 -6.28 -1.04
C LYS A 35 -6.46 -6.30 0.15
N TYR A 36 -6.03 -7.48 0.57
CA TYR A 36 -4.97 -7.61 1.58
C TYR A 36 -3.61 -7.74 0.93
N GLU A 37 -2.64 -6.92 1.35
CA GLU A 37 -1.22 -7.17 1.11
C GLU A 37 -0.72 -8.32 2.00
N PRO A 38 0.40 -9.00 1.67
CA PRO A 38 0.81 -10.25 2.31
C PRO A 38 0.91 -10.21 3.85
N LEU A 39 1.26 -9.05 4.43
CA LEU A 39 1.40 -8.86 5.88
C LEU A 39 0.43 -7.81 6.43
N GLU A 40 -0.66 -7.54 5.71
CA GLU A 40 -1.69 -6.62 6.16
C GLU A 40 -2.59 -7.27 7.22
N ALA A 41 -3.03 -6.49 8.21
CA ALA A 41 -3.96 -6.97 9.22
C ALA A 41 -5.37 -7.19 8.63
N SER A 42 -6.05 -8.25 9.07
CA SER A 42 -7.43 -8.57 8.68
C SER A 42 -8.38 -8.44 9.85
N SER A 43 -9.51 -7.77 9.65
CA SER A 43 -10.58 -7.68 10.67
C SER A 43 -11.57 -8.86 10.62
N PHE A 44 -11.44 -9.76 9.64
CA PHE A 44 -12.36 -10.88 9.44
C PHE A 44 -12.03 -12.08 10.32
N PHE A 45 -10.74 -12.36 10.56
CA PHE A 45 -10.30 -13.51 11.35
C PHE A 45 -9.97 -13.09 12.79
N VAL A 46 -10.23 -13.97 13.76
CA VAL A 46 -10.03 -13.71 15.20
C VAL A 46 -8.55 -13.44 15.53
N ASP A 47 -7.63 -14.01 14.77
CA ASP A 47 -6.19 -13.86 14.93
C ASP A 47 -5.59 -12.63 14.24
N GLY A 48 -6.41 -11.87 13.50
CA GLY A 48 -5.99 -10.64 12.82
C GLY A 48 -5.14 -10.85 11.56
N LYS A 49 -4.90 -12.09 11.13
CA LYS A 49 -4.00 -12.39 10.00
C LYS A 49 -4.76 -12.45 8.68
N SER A 50 -4.29 -11.73 7.65
CA SER A 50 -4.77 -11.91 6.28
C SER A 50 -4.15 -13.15 5.62
N ALA A 51 -2.85 -13.38 5.83
CA ALA A 51 -2.15 -14.58 5.41
C ALA A 51 -2.61 -15.79 6.22
N ARG A 52 -3.15 -16.81 5.53
CA ARG A 52 -3.62 -18.04 6.15
C ARG A 52 -2.57 -19.13 6.04
N ASP A 53 -2.36 -19.81 7.16
CA ASP A 53 -1.53 -21.01 7.19
C ASP A 53 -2.13 -22.09 6.28
N LEU A 54 -1.26 -22.82 5.59
CA LEU A 54 -1.65 -23.96 4.77
C LEU A 54 -2.23 -25.07 5.64
N VAL A 55 -3.19 -25.81 5.09
CA VAL A 55 -3.69 -27.02 5.74
C VAL A 55 -2.54 -28.03 5.84
N PRO A 56 -2.34 -28.70 6.99
CA PRO A 56 -1.27 -29.68 7.14
C PRO A 56 -1.30 -30.76 6.04
N ASN A 57 -0.12 -31.20 5.62
CA ASN A 57 0.07 -32.18 4.52
C ASN A 57 -0.42 -31.72 3.14
N THR A 58 -0.62 -30.42 2.92
CA THR A 58 -0.84 -29.86 1.58
C THR A 58 0.50 -29.68 0.86
N VAL A 59 0.65 -30.27 -0.33
CA VAL A 59 1.82 -30.07 -1.19
C VAL A 59 1.45 -29.12 -2.32
N ALA A 60 2.15 -28.01 -2.46
CA ALA A 60 1.92 -27.04 -3.54
C ALA A 60 2.52 -27.53 -4.87
N GLN A 61 1.96 -27.08 -5.99
CA GLN A 61 2.56 -27.29 -7.31
C GLN A 61 3.96 -26.64 -7.33
N GLY A 62 4.98 -27.40 -7.73
CA GLY A 62 6.38 -26.94 -7.75
C GLY A 62 7.14 -27.14 -6.43
N GLN A 63 6.48 -27.64 -5.38
CA GLN A 63 7.11 -28.03 -4.10
C GLN A 63 7.04 -29.54 -3.85
N ASN A 64 6.78 -30.34 -4.89
CA ASN A 64 6.75 -31.80 -4.80
C ASN A 64 8.15 -32.39 -5.02
N TRP A 65 9.07 -32.07 -4.12
CA TRP A 65 10.48 -32.48 -4.21
C TRP A 65 10.62 -33.91 -3.72
N MET A 66 10.60 -34.85 -4.67
CA MET A 66 10.72 -36.28 -4.38
C MET A 66 12.16 -36.80 -4.57
N ASP A 67 13.00 -36.04 -5.27
CA ASP A 67 14.38 -36.42 -5.59
C ASP A 67 15.34 -35.26 -5.28
N PRO A 68 16.05 -35.31 -4.14
CA PRO A 68 17.00 -34.26 -3.75
C PRO A 68 18.11 -34.02 -4.78
N LEU A 69 18.56 -35.06 -5.49
CA LEU A 69 19.61 -34.94 -6.49
C LEU A 69 19.12 -34.13 -7.70
N LEU A 70 17.91 -34.41 -8.18
CA LEU A 70 17.31 -33.65 -9.29
C LEU A 70 17.01 -32.19 -8.92
N GLU A 71 16.60 -31.93 -7.67
CA GLU A 71 16.15 -30.60 -7.26
C GLU A 71 17.28 -29.69 -6.76
N THR A 72 18.27 -30.26 -6.05
CA THR A 72 19.35 -29.49 -5.41
C THR A 72 20.72 -29.70 -6.03
N GLY A 73 20.89 -30.74 -6.85
CA GLY A 73 22.18 -31.10 -7.44
C GLY A 73 23.18 -31.71 -6.45
N LEU A 74 22.70 -32.17 -5.28
CA LEU A 74 23.51 -32.74 -4.21
C LEU A 74 23.14 -34.22 -4.01
N GLU A 75 24.16 -35.07 -3.85
CA GLU A 75 24.05 -36.46 -3.38
C GLU A 75 24.93 -36.57 -2.12
N ASP A 76 24.36 -36.94 -0.97
CA ASP A 76 25.03 -37.07 0.33
C ASP A 76 25.98 -35.89 0.69
N GLY A 77 25.40 -34.71 0.96
CA GLY A 77 26.14 -33.48 1.28
C GLY A 77 27.17 -33.55 2.41
#